data_AF-A0A538BYC1-F1
#
_entry.id   AF-A0A538BYC1-F1
#
_cell.length_a   1.000
_cell.length_b   1.000
_cell.length_c   1.000
_cell.angle_alpha   90.00
_cell.angle_beta   90.00
_cell.angle_gamma   90.00
#
_symmetry.space_group_name_H-M   'P 1'
#
loop_
_entity.id
_entity.type
_entity.pdbx_description
1 polymer ?
#
loop_
_entity_poly.entity_id
_entity_poly.type
_entity_poly.pdbx_seq_one_letter_code
_entity_poly.pdbx_strand_id
1 'polypeptide(L)'
;MTWRVRVLGPDPRVDVTAAAERGAARKRSRSAWFQETGLVDVSVLDRYRLGPGREVVGPCVVEEQASTVVIGPGGRGKVDGSGSLVVEVG
;
A
#
# COMPACT_ATOMS: atom_id res chain seq x y z
N MET A 1 -33.10 30.05 19.44
CA MET A 1 -33.34 28.65 19.84
C MET A 1 -33.36 27.82 18.58
N THR A 2 -32.47 26.85 18.43
CA THR A 2 -32.31 26.12 17.16
C THR A 2 -32.45 24.64 17.42
N TRP A 3 -33.29 23.98 16.61
CA TRP A 3 -33.49 22.55 16.62
C TRP A 3 -32.75 21.93 15.44
N ARG A 4 -32.10 20.79 15.66
CA ARG A 4 -31.48 19.97 14.61
C ARG A 4 -32.03 18.56 14.71
N VAL A 5 -32.44 18.02 13.57
CA VAL A 5 -32.83 16.62 13.40
C VAL A 5 -31.87 15.95 12.44
N ARG A 6 -31.52 14.68 12.71
CA ARG A 6 -30.76 13.81 11.82
C ARG A 6 -31.57 12.55 11.58
N VAL A 7 -31.72 12.19 10.30
CA VAL A 7 -32.39 10.94 9.87
C VAL A 7 -31.34 10.09 9.16
N LEU A 8 -31.36 8.78 9.38
CA LEU A 8 -30.47 7.79 8.78
C LEU A 8 -31.31 6.65 8.20
N GLY A 9 -30.92 6.17 7.02
CA GLY A 9 -31.41 4.91 6.46
C GLY A 9 -30.52 3.72 6.85
N PRO A 10 -30.86 2.50 6.44
CA PRO A 10 -30.02 1.33 6.64
C PRO A 10 -28.64 1.51 6.00
N ASP A 11 -27.60 1.01 6.67
CA ASP A 11 -26.23 1.08 6.17
C ASP A 11 -26.03 0.09 5.01
N PRO A 12 -25.54 0.54 3.84
CA PRO A 12 -25.21 -0.36 2.75
C PRO A 12 -23.95 -1.16 3.11
N ARG A 13 -24.09 -2.49 3.19
CA ARG A 13 -22.93 -3.36 3.38
C ARG A 13 -22.11 -3.42 2.09
N VAL A 14 -20.93 -2.82 2.11
CA VAL A 14 -19.94 -2.93 1.04
C VAL A 14 -18.85 -3.91 1.47
N ASP A 15 -18.65 -4.94 0.66
CA ASP A 15 -17.47 -5.81 0.82
C ASP A 15 -16.27 -5.11 0.20
N VAL A 16 -15.25 -4.84 1.02
CA VAL A 16 -14.03 -4.12 0.62
C VAL A 16 -12.89 -5.10 0.34
N THR A 17 -13.14 -6.41 0.31
CA THR A 17 -12.10 -7.39 -0.01
C THR A 17 -11.65 -7.28 -1.47
N ALA A 18 -10.40 -6.86 -1.66
CA ALA A 18 -9.76 -6.82 -2.97
C ALA A 18 -8.96 -8.11 -3.21
N ALA A 19 -9.26 -8.81 -4.30
CA ALA A 19 -8.43 -9.91 -4.79
C ALA A 19 -7.20 -9.34 -5.49
N ALA A 20 -6.02 -9.90 -5.20
CA ALA A 20 -4.82 -9.57 -5.96
C ALA A 20 -4.86 -10.18 -7.37
N GLU A 21 -4.34 -9.43 -8.33
CA GLU A 21 -4.10 -9.90 -9.68
C GLU A 21 -3.03 -10.99 -9.71
N ARG A 22 -3.12 -11.89 -10.69
CA ARG A 22 -2.13 -12.94 -10.91
C ARG A 22 -0.84 -12.37 -11.49
N GLY A 23 0.30 -12.97 -11.11
CA GLY A 23 1.62 -12.67 -11.67
C GLY A 23 2.61 -12.16 -10.64
N ALA A 24 3.84 -11.90 -11.08
CA ALA A 24 4.87 -11.37 -10.20
C ALA A 24 4.56 -9.91 -9.81
N ALA A 25 4.62 -9.63 -8.51
CA ALA A 25 4.45 -8.28 -8.00
C ALA A 25 5.61 -7.35 -8.39
N ARG A 26 6.81 -7.89 -8.61
CA ARG A 26 7.94 -7.08 -9.10
C ARG A 26 7.69 -6.66 -10.54
N LYS A 27 7.52 -5.36 -10.76
CA LYS A 27 7.26 -4.74 -12.07
C LYS A 27 8.56 -4.40 -12.78
N ARG A 28 9.52 -3.82 -12.05
CA ARG A 28 10.85 -3.40 -12.55
C ARG A 28 11.79 -3.05 -11.39
N SER A 29 12.98 -2.55 -11.73
CA SER A 29 13.87 -1.84 -10.79
C SER A 29 14.02 -0.38 -11.20
N ARG A 30 14.32 0.49 -10.23
CA ARG A 30 14.66 1.90 -10.43
C ARG A 30 15.74 2.30 -9.44
N SER A 31 16.61 3.23 -9.82
CA SER A 31 17.53 3.83 -8.87
C SER A 31 16.79 4.88 -8.03
N ALA A 32 16.98 4.85 -6.71
CA ALA A 32 16.42 5.79 -5.75
C ALA A 32 17.51 6.21 -4.76
N TRP A 33 17.48 7.48 -4.36
CA TRP A 33 18.46 8.02 -3.42
C TRP A 33 17.84 8.12 -2.03
N PHE A 34 18.54 7.59 -1.03
CA PHE A 34 18.20 7.72 0.40
C PHE A 34 19.39 8.30 1.15
N GLN A 35 19.15 9.08 2.20
CA GLN A 35 20.21 9.73 2.99
C GLN A 35 21.15 8.67 3.61
N GLU A 36 20.61 7.52 4.00
CA GLU A 36 21.29 6.47 4.76
C GLU A 36 22.15 5.57 3.86
N THR A 37 21.76 5.38 2.60
CA THR A 37 22.39 4.40 1.69
C THR A 37 22.93 5.01 0.39
N GLY A 38 22.69 6.30 0.14
CA GLY A 38 22.98 6.93 -1.13
C GLY A 38 22.07 6.42 -2.26
N LEU A 39 22.57 6.44 -3.50
CA LEU A 39 21.85 5.96 -4.67
C LEU A 39 21.90 4.42 -4.74
N VAL A 40 20.74 3.76 -4.68
CA VAL A 40 20.62 2.30 -4.73
C VAL A 40 19.52 1.87 -5.71
N ASP A 41 19.68 0.69 -6.30
CA ASP A 41 18.61 0.08 -7.08
C ASP A 41 17.55 -0.53 -6.16
N VAL A 42 16.31 -0.10 -6.35
CA VAL A 42 15.15 -0.56 -5.58
C VAL A 42 14.18 -1.32 -6.47
N SER A 43 13.45 -2.25 -5.87
CA SER A 43 12.35 -2.92 -6.56
C SER A 43 11.14 -2.00 -6.65
N VAL A 44 10.54 -1.92 -7.84
CA VAL A 44 9.23 -1.31 -8.04
C VAL A 44 8.19 -2.42 -8.09
N LEU A 45 7.26 -2.41 -7.15
CA LEU A 45 6.21 -3.39 -7.00
C LEU A 45 4.89 -2.85 -7.55
N ASP A 46 4.14 -3.71 -8.20
CA ASP A 46 2.78 -3.46 -8.63
C ASP A 46 1.82 -3.72 -7.46
N ARG A 47 1.15 -2.67 -7.00
CA ARG A 47 0.24 -2.72 -5.85
C ARG A 47 -0.87 -3.76 -6.02
N TYR A 48 -1.39 -3.91 -7.23
CA TYR A 48 -2.55 -4.78 -7.52
C TYR A 48 -2.19 -6.27 -7.48
N ARG A 49 -0.89 -6.60 -7.47
CA ARG A 49 -0.38 -7.98 -7.36
C ARG A 49 0.09 -8.32 -5.95
N LEU A 50 -0.03 -7.40 -4.99
CA LEU A 50 0.23 -7.64 -3.58
C LEU A 50 -1.07 -8.05 -2.88
N GLY A 51 -1.25 -9.34 -2.63
CA GLY A 51 -2.42 -9.87 -1.93
C GLY A 51 -2.33 -9.78 -0.40
N PRO A 52 -3.45 -9.98 0.31
CA PRO A 52 -3.49 -10.02 1.77
C PRO A 52 -2.43 -10.94 2.36
N GLY A 53 -1.79 -10.49 3.44
CA GLY A 53 -0.68 -11.16 4.11
C GLY A 53 0.68 -10.96 3.45
N ARG A 54 0.77 -10.38 2.24
CA ARG A 54 2.05 -10.17 1.56
C ARG A 54 2.89 -9.13 2.30
N GLU A 55 4.12 -9.51 2.60
CA GLU A 55 5.13 -8.63 3.17
C GLU A 55 5.94 -7.92 2.08
N VAL A 56 6.34 -6.70 2.39
CA VAL A 56 7.17 -5.83 1.57
C VAL A 56 8.29 -5.29 2.46
N VAL A 57 9.52 -5.38 2.00
CA VAL A 57 10.70 -4.92 2.74
C VAL A 57 11.39 -3.84 1.93
N GLY A 58 11.67 -2.70 2.56
CA GLY A 58 12.40 -1.60 1.96
C GLY A 58 13.92 -1.87 1.86
N PRO A 59 14.64 -1.16 0.98
CA PRO A 59 14.16 -0.05 0.16
C PRO A 59 13.40 -0.51 -1.10
N CYS A 60 12.17 -0.01 -1.29
CA CYS A 60 11.32 -0.33 -2.44
C CYS A 60 10.29 0.76 -2.74
N VAL A 61 9.73 0.72 -3.94
CA VAL A 61 8.60 1.57 -4.35
C VAL A 61 7.41 0.68 -4.68
N VAL A 62 6.22 1.01 -4.18
CA VAL A 62 4.96 0.35 -4.53
C VAL A 62 4.14 1.33 -5.35
N GLU A 63 3.87 0.98 -6.61
CA GLU A 63 3.11 1.80 -7.54
C GLU A 63 1.66 1.31 -7.65
N GLU A 64 0.74 2.26 -7.55
CA GLU A 64 -0.68 2.11 -7.80
C GLU A 64 -1.08 3.10 -8.91
N GLN A 65 -2.26 2.94 -9.54
CA GLN A 65 -2.69 3.87 -10.59
C GLN A 65 -2.81 5.32 -10.09
N ALA A 66 -3.26 5.50 -8.84
CA ALA A 66 -3.52 6.82 -8.24
C ALA A 66 -2.54 7.19 -7.10
N SER A 67 -1.55 6.35 -6.80
CA SER A 67 -0.65 6.56 -5.66
C SER A 67 0.72 5.92 -5.88
N THR A 68 1.71 6.35 -5.10
CA THR A 68 3.04 5.73 -5.06
C THR A 68 3.54 5.77 -3.62
N VAL A 69 3.85 4.61 -3.06
CA VAL A 69 4.39 4.48 -1.70
C VAL A 69 5.87 4.15 -1.78
N VAL A 70 6.71 4.94 -1.10
CA VAL A 70 8.14 4.67 -0.96
C VAL A 70 8.39 4.11 0.43
N ILE A 71 8.97 2.92 0.52
CA ILE A 71 9.40 2.31 1.77
C ILE A 71 10.92 2.37 1.78
N GLY A 72 11.48 3.18 2.68
CA GLY A 72 12.93 3.41 2.80
C GLY A 72 13.70 2.22 3.40
N PRO A 73 15.04 2.32 3.49
CA PRO A 73 15.88 1.30 4.12
C PRO A 73 15.40 0.96 5.54
N GLY A 74 15.26 -0.33 5.85
CA GLY A 74 14.79 -0.81 7.15
C GLY A 74 13.27 -0.78 7.35
N GLY A 75 12.53 -0.05 6.50
CA GLY A 75 11.07 0.00 6.53
C GLY A 75 10.43 -1.33 6.14
N ARG A 76 9.26 -1.61 6.72
CA ARG A 76 8.48 -2.82 6.46
C ARG A 76 7.04 -2.48 6.16
N GLY A 77 6.44 -3.20 5.22
CA GLY A 77 5.03 -3.09 4.89
C GLY A 77 4.37 -4.45 4.84
N LYS A 78 3.08 -4.50 5.13
CA LYS A 78 2.25 -5.70 4.99
C LYS A 78 0.88 -5.33 4.45
N VAL A 79 0.38 -6.13 3.53
CA VAL A 79 -1.03 -6.04 3.09
C VAL A 79 -1.89 -6.73 4.15
N ASP A 80 -2.81 -6.00 4.77
CA ASP A 80 -3.72 -6.56 5.76
C ASP A 80 -4.90 -7.33 5.12
N GLY A 81 -5.82 -7.84 5.96
CA GLY A 81 -6.99 -8.58 5.50
C GLY A 81 -8.02 -7.77 4.71
N SER A 82 -8.03 -6.44 4.87
CA SER A 82 -8.84 -5.52 4.07
C SER A 82 -8.21 -5.21 2.71
N GLY A 83 -6.95 -5.65 2.52
CA GLY A 83 -6.16 -5.31 1.36
C GLY A 83 -5.37 -4.02 1.53
N SER A 84 -5.37 -3.35 2.68
CA SER A 84 -4.61 -2.10 2.89
C SER A 84 -3.11 -2.38 3.04
N LEU A 85 -2.25 -1.56 2.43
CA LEU A 85 -0.80 -1.63 2.67
C LEU A 85 -0.45 -0.82 3.92
N VAL A 86 -0.17 -1.51 5.02
CA VAL A 86 0.25 -0.89 6.29
C VAL A 86 1.77 -0.86 6.32
N VAL A 87 2.35 0.31 6.56
CA VAL A 87 3.80 0.52 6.61
C VAL A 87 4.22 0.91 8.02
N GLU A 88 5.20 0.19 8.56
CA GLU A 88 5.88 0.52 9.80
C GLU A 88 7.14 1.31 9.49
N VAL A 89 7.20 2.54 9.99
CA VAL A 89 8.36 3.42 9.90
C VAL A 89 9.15 3.24 11.20
N GLY A 90 10.39 2.78 11.08
CA GLY A 90 11.31 2.59 12.20
C GLY A 90 11.91 3.88 12.72
#